data_AF-A0A8H5BW23-F1
#
_entry.id   AF-A0A8H5BW23-F1
#
_cell.length_a   1.000
_cell.length_b   1.000
_cell.length_c   1.000
_cell.angle_alpha   90.00
_cell.angle_beta   90.00
_cell.angle_gamma   90.00
#
_symmetry.space_group_name_H-M   'P 1'
#
loop_
_entity.id
_entity.type
_entity.pdbx_description
1 polymer ?
#
loop_
_entity_poly.entity_id
_entity_poly.type
_entity_poly.pdbx_seq_one_letter_code
_entity_poly.pdbx_strand_id
1 'polypeptide(L)'
;MISTALASVFCLVVSLIFSRRYASNMRLVKLDNLWEQIIWSIRIRQFQPTFPRTLAEWTVFVADDPTRQFQPGWDAWLFLKPFFASRGYTLYDKEGDFLMTLPHPQPVLGPATVRTYPYARIIADDSQSEVENTYDLFLKNASIWGARDAKGRDVVIKIISDTDKPTDEWRVLQRLNNTKLRIDPANRTIHVIEFIKFDNFVFVVMPRWDCAFDPPFTVVSELMEVTMAYLEALNFLHTKRIAHMDIRMNNCGMNMYAGTDARYATTSMRKPKDVQYILYDFGYSMMYPTDTDISTVVLDRPLCYTHAPSPAGPYNPFKADVSMMGGLLFGFVMHAAKAVPEVEPFFYRMMDLDEHKRLTASQALDEFKRILSGLSSAQLQTPVNSLWTNRFRSKLLPSLQEMQSRRVATQEDDSDDDQA
;
A
#
# COMPACT_ATOMS: atom_id res chain seq x y z
N MET A 1 72.56 -8.56 11.24
CA MET A 1 71.79 -8.80 9.99
C MET A 1 70.56 -9.70 10.16
N ILE A 2 70.50 -10.62 11.15
CA ILE A 2 69.36 -11.54 11.32
C ILE A 2 68.12 -10.86 11.95
N SER A 3 68.32 -9.83 12.79
CA SER A 3 67.23 -9.14 13.52
C SER A 3 66.32 -8.27 12.63
N THR A 4 66.85 -7.64 11.58
CA THR A 4 66.07 -6.78 10.66
C THR A 4 65.22 -7.60 9.69
N ALA A 5 65.70 -8.78 9.30
CA ALA A 5 64.94 -9.71 8.44
C ALA A 5 63.73 -10.32 9.17
N LEU A 6 63.89 -10.70 10.45
CA LEU A 6 62.80 -11.22 11.29
C LEU A 6 61.72 -10.15 11.55
N ALA A 7 62.10 -8.90 11.81
CA ALA A 7 61.15 -7.80 11.98
C ALA A 7 60.37 -7.51 10.68
N SER A 8 61.04 -7.58 9.53
CA SER A 8 60.40 -7.35 8.22
C SER A 8 59.42 -8.47 7.86
N VAL A 9 59.77 -9.73 8.13
CA VAL A 9 58.86 -10.88 7.93
C VAL A 9 57.71 -10.85 8.91
N PHE A 10 57.93 -10.46 10.17
CA PHE A 10 56.86 -10.27 11.15
C PHE A 10 55.90 -9.15 10.75
N CYS A 11 56.40 -8.00 10.29
CA CYS A 11 55.56 -6.93 9.73
C CYS A 11 54.80 -7.37 8.49
N LEU A 12 55.42 -8.14 7.58
CA LEU A 12 54.74 -8.65 6.39
C LEU A 12 53.63 -9.64 6.74
N VAL A 13 53.88 -10.54 7.69
CA VAL A 13 52.91 -11.53 8.18
C VAL A 13 51.78 -10.85 8.98
N VAL A 14 52.09 -9.86 9.82
CA VAL A 14 51.07 -9.05 10.50
C VAL A 14 50.26 -8.24 9.49
N SER A 15 50.87 -7.64 8.47
CA SER A 15 50.17 -6.96 7.37
C SER A 15 49.37 -7.91 6.49
N LEU A 16 49.79 -9.16 6.28
CA LEU A 16 49.05 -10.21 5.57
C LEU A 16 47.89 -10.77 6.40
N ILE A 17 48.07 -10.91 7.72
CA ILE A 17 47.00 -11.32 8.65
C ILE A 17 46.01 -10.18 8.84
N PHE A 18 46.46 -8.93 8.98
CA PHE A 18 45.58 -7.75 8.99
C PHE A 18 44.87 -7.62 7.64
N SER A 19 45.57 -7.67 6.50
CA SER A 19 44.90 -7.57 5.19
C SER A 19 43.94 -8.72 4.91
N ARG A 20 44.23 -9.98 5.32
CA ARG A 20 43.28 -11.09 5.20
C ARG A 20 42.08 -10.96 6.13
N ARG A 21 42.27 -10.49 7.37
CA ARG A 21 41.20 -10.26 8.37
C ARG A 21 40.37 -9.01 8.07
N TYR A 22 40.92 -8.04 7.33
CA TYR A 22 40.23 -6.83 6.84
C TYR A 22 39.61 -7.01 5.44
N ALA A 23 40.17 -7.86 4.58
CA ALA A 23 39.62 -8.14 3.25
C ALA A 23 38.37 -9.03 3.32
N SER A 24 38.23 -9.87 4.35
CA SER A 24 37.09 -10.79 4.50
C SER A 24 35.76 -10.12 4.88
N ASN A 25 35.75 -8.81 5.16
CA ASN A 25 34.55 -8.06 5.57
C ASN A 25 34.23 -6.87 4.65
N MET A 26 34.88 -6.73 3.49
CA MET A 26 34.56 -5.64 2.57
C MET A 26 33.29 -5.95 1.79
N ARG A 27 32.19 -5.30 2.18
CA ARG A 27 30.97 -5.24 1.36
C ARG A 27 31.24 -4.37 0.13
N LEU A 28 31.39 -5.01 -1.01
CA LEU A 28 31.40 -4.33 -2.31
C LEU A 28 29.94 -4.01 -2.66
N VAL A 29 29.57 -2.73 -2.59
CA VAL A 29 28.25 -2.23 -3.02
C VAL A 29 28.16 -2.45 -4.52
N LYS A 30 27.07 -3.04 -5.03
CA LYS A 30 26.82 -3.17 -6.47
C LYS A 30 26.05 -1.95 -7.00
N LEU A 31 26.62 -1.23 -7.97
CA LEU A 31 25.99 -0.11 -8.68
C LEU A 31 26.43 -0.14 -10.15
N ASP A 32 25.60 0.40 -11.04
CA ASP A 32 25.88 0.40 -12.49
C ASP A 32 27.09 1.27 -12.87
N ASN A 33 27.39 2.31 -12.07
CA ASN A 33 28.53 3.19 -12.26
C ASN A 33 29.71 2.77 -11.37
N LEU A 34 30.86 2.45 -11.97
CA LEU A 34 32.06 1.98 -11.26
C LEU A 34 32.58 2.98 -10.21
N TRP A 35 32.52 4.28 -10.48
CA TRP A 35 32.94 5.30 -9.52
C TRP A 35 32.00 5.39 -8.33
N GLU A 36 30.68 5.38 -8.58
CA GLU A 36 29.70 5.28 -7.50
C GLU A 36 29.91 4.00 -6.69
N GLN A 37 30.17 2.87 -7.36
CA GLN A 37 30.46 1.59 -6.73
C GLN A 37 31.60 1.68 -5.72
N ILE A 38 32.73 2.29 -6.12
CA ILE A 38 33.91 2.47 -5.26
C ILE A 38 33.57 3.39 -4.08
N ILE A 39 32.97 4.55 -4.35
CA ILE A 39 32.63 5.55 -3.33
C ILE A 39 31.69 4.94 -2.29
N TRP A 40 30.63 4.27 -2.72
CA TRP A 40 29.65 3.69 -1.81
C TRP A 40 30.18 2.46 -1.06
N SER A 41 31.08 1.69 -1.66
CA SER A 41 31.79 0.60 -0.96
C SER A 41 32.70 1.12 0.17
N ILE A 42 33.33 2.28 -0.03
CA ILE A 42 34.10 2.95 1.03
C ILE A 42 33.17 3.51 2.10
N ARG A 43 32.09 4.20 1.70
CA ARG A 43 31.10 4.79 2.63
C ARG A 43 30.45 3.73 3.52
N ILE A 44 29.97 2.62 2.94
CA ILE A 44 29.29 1.57 3.71
C ILE A 44 30.26 0.90 4.69
N ARG A 45 31.54 0.77 4.33
CA ARG A 45 32.56 0.21 5.22
C ARG A 45 32.76 1.06 6.47
N GLN A 46 32.73 2.39 6.34
CA GLN A 46 32.82 3.31 7.49
C GLN A 46 31.56 3.25 8.38
N PHE A 47 30.46 2.69 7.86
CA PHE A 47 29.16 2.62 8.51
C PHE A 47 28.80 1.22 9.07
N GLN A 48 29.55 0.16 8.72
CA GLN A 48 29.27 -1.22 9.18
C GLN A 48 29.63 -1.37 10.66
N PRO A 49 28.65 -1.66 11.55
CA PRO A 49 27.84 -2.89 11.48
C PRO A 49 26.31 -2.73 11.30
N THR A 50 25.77 -1.52 11.12
CA THR A 50 24.31 -1.27 11.24
C THR A 50 23.51 -1.29 9.94
N PHE A 51 24.16 -1.21 8.76
CA PHE A 51 23.43 -1.17 7.49
C PHE A 51 22.85 -2.55 7.10
N PRO A 52 21.54 -2.66 6.83
CA PRO A 52 20.88 -3.93 6.48
C PRO A 52 21.53 -4.68 5.31
N ARG A 53 21.53 -6.00 5.36
CA ARG A 53 22.07 -6.90 4.32
C ARG A 53 21.01 -7.57 3.47
N THR A 54 19.82 -7.76 4.03
CA THR A 54 18.68 -8.41 3.37
C THR A 54 17.42 -7.58 3.52
N LEU A 55 16.44 -7.75 2.64
CA LEU A 55 15.15 -7.07 2.74
C LEU A 55 14.49 -7.29 4.11
N ALA A 56 14.60 -8.50 4.67
CA ALA A 56 14.00 -8.87 5.95
C ALA A 56 14.50 -8.00 7.12
N GLU A 57 15.77 -7.54 7.07
CA GLU A 57 16.37 -6.68 8.10
C GLU A 57 15.79 -5.26 8.09
N TRP A 58 15.16 -4.81 6.99
CA TRP A 58 14.43 -3.54 6.93
C TRP A 58 13.03 -3.62 7.55
N THR A 59 12.52 -4.84 7.74
CA THR A 59 11.11 -5.10 8.08
C THR A 59 10.93 -5.80 9.43
N VAL A 60 11.97 -5.87 10.26
CA VAL A 60 11.93 -6.63 11.52
C VAL A 60 10.91 -6.02 12.49
N PHE A 61 9.90 -6.81 12.86
CA PHE A 61 8.97 -6.55 13.95
C PHE A 61 9.39 -7.36 15.18
N VAL A 62 9.52 -6.69 16.33
CA VAL A 62 9.60 -7.35 17.64
C VAL A 62 8.44 -6.81 18.47
N ALA A 63 7.82 -7.57 19.37
CA ALA A 63 6.53 -7.18 19.94
C ALA A 63 6.60 -5.99 20.94
N ASP A 64 7.78 -5.62 21.45
CA ASP A 64 7.88 -4.96 22.76
C ASP A 64 8.38 -3.48 22.77
N ASP A 65 8.84 -2.89 21.64
CA ASP A 65 9.31 -1.47 21.56
C ASP A 65 9.45 -0.91 20.12
N PRO A 66 8.42 -0.24 19.54
CA PRO A 66 8.40 0.13 18.13
C PRO A 66 9.51 1.10 17.67
N THR A 67 10.00 2.00 18.53
CA THR A 67 10.95 3.05 18.10
C THR A 67 12.37 2.50 17.98
N ARG A 68 12.80 1.63 18.90
CA ARG A 68 14.09 0.92 18.77
C ARG A 68 14.11 -0.09 17.62
N GLN A 69 12.95 -0.60 17.19
CA GLN A 69 12.83 -1.60 16.12
C GLN A 69 13.15 -1.05 14.73
N PHE A 70 12.73 0.19 14.46
CA PHE A 70 12.90 0.79 13.14
C PHE A 70 14.24 1.52 12.97
N GLN A 71 15.00 1.70 14.05
CA GLN A 71 16.24 2.49 14.05
C GLN A 71 17.26 2.02 12.98
N PRO A 72 17.55 0.72 12.77
CA PRO A 72 18.49 0.30 11.73
C PRO A 72 18.02 0.67 10.31
N GLY A 73 16.71 0.56 10.05
CA GLY A 73 16.13 0.98 8.77
C GLY A 73 16.15 2.50 8.59
N TRP A 74 15.87 3.26 9.65
CA TRP A 74 15.97 4.72 9.64
C TRP A 74 17.40 5.21 9.42
N ASP A 75 18.36 4.62 10.12
CA ASP A 75 19.79 4.90 9.93
C ASP A 75 20.22 4.62 8.49
N ALA A 76 19.70 3.54 7.89
CA ALA A 76 19.94 3.21 6.50
C ALA A 76 19.34 4.26 5.54
N TRP A 77 18.12 4.76 5.78
CA TRP A 77 17.54 5.87 5.01
C TRP A 77 18.37 7.15 5.08
N LEU A 78 18.79 7.53 6.30
CA LEU A 78 19.65 8.70 6.51
C LEU A 78 21.01 8.54 5.82
N PHE A 79 21.61 7.35 5.88
CA PHE A 79 22.83 7.02 5.15
C PHE A 79 22.66 7.16 3.62
N LEU A 80 21.50 6.77 3.09
CA LEU A 80 21.16 6.85 1.67
C LEU A 80 20.69 8.25 1.23
N LYS A 81 20.53 9.24 2.12
CA LYS A 81 20.08 10.60 1.76
C LYS A 81 20.90 11.20 0.58
N PRO A 82 22.24 11.14 0.55
CA PRO A 82 23.02 11.63 -0.59
C PRO A 82 22.84 10.80 -1.88
N PHE A 83 22.54 9.51 -1.77
CA PHE A 83 22.32 8.62 -2.92
C PHE A 83 21.03 8.99 -3.67
N PHE A 84 19.96 9.24 -2.92
CA PHE A 84 18.68 9.68 -3.49
C PHE A 84 18.76 11.13 -3.99
N ALA A 85 19.49 12.00 -3.28
CA ALA A 85 19.71 13.37 -3.71
C ALA A 85 20.40 13.45 -5.08
N SER A 86 21.40 12.59 -5.35
CA SER A 86 22.07 12.54 -6.66
C SER A 86 21.17 12.04 -7.79
N ARG A 87 20.03 11.42 -7.46
CA ARG A 87 18.98 10.96 -8.39
C ARG A 87 17.79 11.91 -8.45
N GLY A 88 17.91 13.10 -7.84
CA GLY A 88 16.88 14.13 -7.89
C GLY A 88 15.78 13.99 -6.83
N TYR A 89 16.00 13.20 -5.77
CA TYR A 89 15.06 13.02 -4.67
C TYR A 89 15.62 13.52 -3.34
N THR A 90 15.00 14.57 -2.82
CA THR A 90 15.28 15.07 -1.47
C THR A 90 14.41 14.31 -0.48
N LEU A 91 15.02 13.43 0.31
CA LEU A 91 14.30 12.71 1.38
C LEU A 91 13.74 13.70 2.41
N TYR A 92 12.56 13.39 2.94
CA TYR A 92 11.96 14.08 4.07
C TYR A 92 12.84 13.96 5.31
N ASP A 93 12.68 14.92 6.22
CA ASP A 93 13.35 14.90 7.51
C ASP A 93 12.57 14.05 8.52
N LYS A 94 13.29 13.36 9.39
CA LYS A 94 12.71 12.57 10.48
C LYS A 94 12.33 13.51 11.64
N GLU A 95 11.11 13.40 12.13
CA GLU A 95 10.64 14.19 13.27
C GLU A 95 10.90 13.45 14.58
N GLY A 96 12.02 13.78 15.25
CA GLY A 96 12.35 13.23 16.57
C GLY A 96 12.29 11.69 16.62
N ASP A 97 11.63 11.18 17.66
CA ASP A 97 11.35 9.74 17.84
C ASP A 97 9.96 9.32 17.33
N PHE A 98 9.24 10.22 16.65
CA PHE A 98 7.93 9.91 16.09
C PHE A 98 8.06 9.05 14.84
N LEU A 99 7.03 8.24 14.58
CA LEU A 99 6.89 7.43 13.36
C LEU A 99 6.44 8.30 12.18
N MET A 100 7.10 9.43 11.95
CA MET A 100 6.68 10.44 10.96
C MET A 100 7.88 11.06 10.26
N THR A 101 7.67 11.42 8.99
CA THR A 101 8.61 12.21 8.21
C THR A 101 7.93 13.46 7.68
N LEU A 102 8.65 14.58 7.72
CA LEU A 102 8.16 15.89 7.31
C LEU A 102 8.86 16.32 6.02
N PRO A 103 8.13 16.87 5.04
CA PRO A 103 8.77 17.52 3.91
C PRO A 103 9.60 18.70 4.42
N HIS A 104 10.76 18.95 3.80
CA HIS A 104 11.58 20.12 4.12
C HIS A 104 10.73 21.41 4.04
N PRO A 105 11.01 22.45 4.86
CA PRO A 105 10.08 23.56 5.18
C PRO A 105 9.59 24.47 4.06
N GLN A 106 9.88 24.18 2.79
CA GLN A 106 9.29 24.92 1.68
C GLN A 106 8.67 23.97 0.66
N PRO A 107 7.33 23.82 0.65
CA PRO A 107 6.67 23.59 -0.61
C PRO A 107 6.81 24.88 -1.43
N VAL A 108 7.84 24.98 -2.27
CA VAL A 108 7.73 25.86 -3.43
C VAL A 108 6.70 25.18 -4.31
N LEU A 109 5.45 25.61 -4.20
CA LEU A 109 4.35 25.10 -5.01
C LEU A 109 4.73 25.30 -6.48
N GLY A 110 5.16 24.23 -7.13
CA GLY A 110 5.37 24.24 -8.57
C GLY A 110 4.07 24.65 -9.29
N PRO A 111 4.16 25.18 -10.52
CA PRO A 111 2.98 25.55 -11.29
C PRO A 111 1.98 24.38 -11.38
N ALA A 112 0.68 24.67 -11.43
CA ALA A 112 -0.39 23.67 -11.41
C ALA A 112 -0.23 22.57 -12.47
N THR A 113 0.45 22.89 -13.58
CA THR A 113 0.82 21.98 -14.68
C THR A 113 1.76 20.84 -14.27
N VAL A 114 2.41 20.94 -13.11
CA VAL A 114 3.31 19.92 -12.53
C VAL A 114 2.54 18.90 -11.66
N ARG A 115 1.25 19.16 -11.37
CA ARG A 115 0.35 18.31 -10.55
C ARG A 115 -0.60 17.46 -11.39
N THR A 116 -0.16 17.02 -12.56
CA THR A 116 -0.94 16.10 -13.39
C THR A 116 -0.79 14.66 -12.91
N TYR A 117 -1.79 13.83 -13.19
CA TYR A 117 -1.70 12.38 -12.99
C TYR A 117 -0.34 11.83 -13.48
N PRO A 118 0.37 11.00 -12.70
CA PRO A 118 -0.09 10.26 -11.52
C PRO A 118 0.14 10.94 -10.17
N TYR A 119 0.49 12.23 -10.13
CA TYR A 119 0.74 12.92 -8.87
C TYR A 119 -0.55 13.41 -8.20
N ALA A 120 -0.55 13.40 -6.87
CA ALA A 120 -1.68 13.85 -6.07
C ALA A 120 -1.86 15.37 -6.08
N ARG A 121 -3.09 15.80 -5.79
CA ARG A 121 -3.46 17.18 -5.54
C ARG A 121 -3.10 17.56 -4.10
N ILE A 122 -2.40 18.67 -3.93
CA ILE A 122 -2.16 19.24 -2.59
C ILE A 122 -3.42 19.97 -2.17
N ILE A 123 -4.04 19.54 -1.07
CA ILE A 123 -5.16 20.28 -0.49
C ILE A 123 -4.57 21.25 0.53
N ALA A 124 -4.71 22.54 0.23
CA ALA A 124 -4.39 23.61 1.17
C ALA A 124 -5.52 23.72 2.19
N ASP A 125 -5.17 24.01 3.44
CA ASP A 125 -6.16 24.47 4.40
C ASP A 125 -6.42 25.96 4.14
N ASP A 126 -7.67 26.30 3.78
CA ASP A 126 -8.12 27.69 3.66
C ASP A 126 -8.40 28.31 5.04
N SER A 127 -8.39 27.51 6.11
CA SER A 127 -8.41 28.02 7.47
C SER A 127 -7.09 28.75 7.73
N GLN A 128 -7.16 30.06 7.94
CA GLN A 128 -6.03 30.91 8.33
C GLN A 128 -5.53 30.60 9.76
N SER A 129 -5.58 29.34 10.20
CA SER A 129 -5.00 28.96 11.47
C SER A 129 -3.48 28.96 11.32
N GLU A 130 -2.79 29.68 12.21
CA GLU A 130 -1.32 29.78 12.29
C GLU A 130 -0.63 28.44 12.62
N VAL A 131 -1.35 27.32 12.54
CA VAL A 131 -0.79 25.98 12.69
C VAL A 131 -0.11 25.66 11.35
N GLU A 132 1.21 25.53 11.37
CA GLU A 132 1.96 25.01 10.22
C GLU A 132 1.26 23.75 9.71
N ASN A 133 0.76 23.79 8.47
CA ASN A 133 0.18 22.61 7.84
C ASN A 133 1.24 21.50 7.80
N THR A 134 1.19 20.58 8.76
CA THR A 134 2.09 19.43 8.82
C THR A 134 1.59 18.42 7.79
N TYR A 135 2.20 18.44 6.61
CA TYR A 135 2.01 17.41 5.58
C TYR A 135 2.80 16.15 5.94
N ASP A 136 2.62 15.65 7.15
CA ASP A 136 3.35 14.52 7.68
C ASP A 136 3.04 13.23 6.91
N LEU A 137 4.06 12.39 6.76
CA LEU A 137 3.90 11.03 6.28
C LEU A 137 4.19 10.07 7.44
N PHE A 138 3.13 9.43 7.93
CA PHE A 138 3.23 8.42 8.98
C PHE A 138 3.94 7.15 8.45
N LEU A 139 5.07 6.81 9.06
CA LEU A 139 5.87 5.64 8.76
C LEU A 139 5.29 4.41 9.48
N LYS A 140 4.47 3.63 8.78
CA LYS A 140 3.91 2.37 9.32
C LYS A 140 4.94 1.24 9.44
N ASN A 141 6.06 1.36 8.73
CA ASN A 141 7.21 0.45 8.80
C ASN A 141 8.49 1.20 8.36
N ALA A 142 9.66 0.63 8.64
CA ALA A 142 10.94 1.22 8.23
C ALA A 142 11.28 1.02 6.75
N SER A 143 10.45 0.31 5.97
CA SER A 143 10.70 0.09 4.56
C SER A 143 10.21 1.24 3.66
N ILE A 144 9.58 2.27 4.23
CA ILE A 144 8.99 3.40 3.51
C ILE A 144 9.63 4.71 3.96
N TRP A 145 9.83 5.64 3.03
CA TRP A 145 10.26 7.01 3.31
C TRP A 145 9.63 8.02 2.35
N GLY A 146 9.29 9.21 2.84
CA GLY A 146 8.81 10.31 2.01
C GLY A 146 9.95 11.06 1.32
N ALA A 147 9.74 11.52 0.10
CA ALA A 147 10.72 12.36 -0.59
C ALA A 147 10.04 13.38 -1.50
N ARG A 148 10.81 14.36 -1.95
CA ARG A 148 10.40 15.34 -2.94
C ARG A 148 11.34 15.31 -4.13
N ASP A 149 10.78 15.27 -5.32
CA ASP A 149 11.60 15.30 -6.53
C ASP A 149 12.06 16.71 -6.90
N ALA A 150 12.97 16.81 -7.89
CA ALA A 150 13.52 18.08 -8.37
C ALA A 150 12.48 19.07 -8.94
N LYS A 151 11.23 18.63 -9.19
CA LYS A 151 10.13 19.48 -9.66
C LYS A 151 9.18 19.89 -8.52
N GLY A 152 9.50 19.55 -7.28
CA GLY A 152 8.69 19.87 -6.12
C GLY A 152 7.49 18.94 -5.92
N ARG A 153 7.47 17.76 -6.55
CA ARG A 153 6.39 16.78 -6.39
C ARG A 153 6.74 15.80 -5.28
N ASP A 154 5.77 15.54 -4.40
CA ASP A 154 5.95 14.62 -3.30
C ASP A 154 5.73 13.17 -3.73
N VAL A 155 6.65 12.32 -3.29
CA VAL A 155 6.73 10.90 -3.61
C VAL A 155 6.96 10.07 -2.35
N VAL A 156 6.66 8.79 -2.44
CA VAL A 156 6.99 7.78 -1.43
C VAL A 156 7.98 6.81 -2.07
N ILE A 157 9.05 6.51 -1.34
CA ILE A 157 10.05 5.52 -1.73
C ILE A 157 9.90 4.32 -0.79
N LYS A 158 9.70 3.13 -1.35
CA LYS A 158 9.58 1.88 -0.60
C LYS A 158 10.66 0.90 -1.04
N ILE A 159 11.37 0.27 -0.12
CA ILE A 159 12.19 -0.90 -0.42
C ILE A 159 11.29 -2.14 -0.53
N ILE A 160 11.38 -2.85 -1.65
CA ILE A 160 10.41 -3.91 -2.00
C ILE A 160 11.05 -5.25 -2.32
N SER A 161 12.35 -5.31 -2.61
CA SER A 161 12.97 -6.55 -3.03
C SER A 161 14.49 -6.56 -2.83
N ASP A 162 15.03 -7.76 -2.63
CA ASP A 162 16.41 -8.06 -2.96
C ASP A 162 16.54 -8.31 -4.48
N THR A 163 17.69 -8.03 -5.09
CA THR A 163 17.92 -8.25 -6.53
C THR A 163 18.20 -9.70 -6.86
N ASP A 164 18.90 -10.41 -5.97
CA ASP A 164 19.21 -11.84 -6.09
C ASP A 164 18.03 -12.75 -5.69
N LYS A 165 17.11 -12.24 -4.87
CA LYS A 165 15.86 -12.91 -4.50
C LYS A 165 14.65 -12.00 -4.77
N PRO A 166 14.21 -11.89 -6.03
CA PRO A 166 13.10 -11.00 -6.39
C PRO A 166 11.79 -11.39 -5.68
N THR A 167 11.12 -10.41 -5.09
CA THR A 167 9.80 -10.56 -4.46
C THR A 167 8.67 -10.51 -5.48
N ASP A 168 7.50 -11.02 -5.09
CA ASP A 168 6.30 -10.92 -5.94
C ASP A 168 5.78 -9.48 -6.02
N GLU A 169 5.95 -8.66 -4.97
CA GLU A 169 5.64 -7.23 -5.03
C GLU A 169 6.39 -6.54 -6.18
N TRP A 170 7.69 -6.82 -6.34
CA TRP A 170 8.46 -6.25 -7.44
C TRP A 170 7.99 -6.73 -8.81
N ARG A 171 7.73 -8.04 -8.96
CA ARG A 171 7.21 -8.62 -10.22
C ARG A 171 5.83 -8.06 -10.59
N VAL A 172 4.94 -7.93 -9.61
CA VAL A 172 3.59 -7.38 -9.78
C VAL A 172 3.67 -5.92 -10.22
N LEU A 173 4.45 -5.10 -9.52
CA LEU A 173 4.62 -3.69 -9.87
C LEU A 173 5.23 -3.52 -11.27
N GLN A 174 6.22 -4.33 -11.65
CA GLN A 174 6.77 -4.34 -13.01
C GLN A 174 5.71 -4.68 -14.07
N ARG A 175 4.89 -5.70 -13.80
CA ARG A 175 3.82 -6.13 -14.73
C ARG A 175 2.76 -5.04 -14.89
N LEU A 176 2.22 -4.52 -13.79
CA LEU A 176 1.17 -3.50 -13.79
C LEU A 176 1.65 -2.18 -14.42
N ASN A 177 2.95 -1.90 -14.37
CA ASN A 177 3.54 -0.67 -14.90
C ASN A 177 4.25 -0.85 -16.25
N ASN A 178 4.11 -2.01 -16.90
CA ASN A 178 4.57 -2.14 -18.28
C ASN A 178 3.74 -1.24 -19.22
N THR A 179 4.29 -0.89 -20.38
CA THR A 179 3.68 0.07 -21.31
C THR A 179 2.22 -0.25 -21.64
N LYS A 180 1.86 -1.54 -21.77
CA LYS A 180 0.51 -1.97 -22.15
C LYS A 180 -0.50 -1.84 -21.00
N LEU A 181 -0.15 -2.31 -19.81
CA LEU A 181 -1.06 -2.28 -18.67
C LEU A 181 -1.14 -0.91 -18.01
N ARG A 182 -0.06 -0.13 -18.06
CA ARG A 182 -0.03 1.23 -17.48
C ARG A 182 -0.98 2.20 -18.19
N ILE A 183 -1.18 2.05 -19.50
CA ILE A 183 -2.09 2.92 -20.26
C ILE A 183 -3.53 2.41 -20.30
N ASP A 184 -3.79 1.23 -19.74
CA ASP A 184 -5.13 0.65 -19.66
C ASP A 184 -5.97 1.49 -18.67
N PRO A 185 -7.07 2.13 -19.10
CA PRO A 185 -7.86 2.98 -18.22
C PRO A 185 -8.54 2.20 -17.08
N ALA A 186 -8.64 0.86 -17.18
CA ALA A 186 -9.12 0.02 -16.09
C ALA A 186 -8.04 -0.22 -15.01
N ASN A 187 -6.77 0.11 -15.30
CA ASN A 187 -5.69 -0.03 -14.33
C ASN A 187 -5.74 1.08 -13.27
N ARG A 188 -6.48 0.82 -12.19
CA ARG A 188 -6.52 1.68 -11.00
C ARG A 188 -5.54 1.23 -9.92
N THR A 189 -4.31 0.94 -10.33
CA THR A 189 -3.22 0.62 -9.39
C THR A 189 -2.19 1.75 -9.40
N ILE A 190 -1.32 1.76 -8.39
CA ILE A 190 -0.26 2.76 -8.30
C ILE A 190 0.66 2.76 -9.51
N HIS A 191 0.79 3.94 -10.10
CA HIS A 191 1.70 4.21 -11.20
C HIS A 191 3.10 4.50 -10.68
N VAL A 192 3.97 3.49 -10.76
CA VAL A 192 5.39 3.61 -10.41
C VAL A 192 6.03 4.72 -11.25
N ILE A 193 6.82 5.55 -10.60
CA ILE A 193 7.62 6.59 -11.26
C ILE A 193 8.90 5.96 -11.76
N GLU A 194 9.60 5.22 -10.90
CA GLU A 194 10.83 4.53 -11.23
C GLU A 194 11.19 3.43 -10.21
N PHE A 195 12.09 2.55 -10.61
CA PHE A 195 12.77 1.61 -9.72
C PHE A 195 14.23 2.00 -9.59
N ILE A 196 14.73 2.18 -8.36
CA ILE A 196 16.13 2.49 -8.07
C ILE A 196 16.78 1.28 -7.43
N LYS A 197 17.99 0.93 -7.87
CA LYS A 197 18.79 -0.14 -7.26
C LYS A 197 19.93 0.45 -6.43
N PHE A 198 20.15 -0.09 -5.24
CA PHE A 198 21.35 0.17 -4.44
C PHE A 198 21.85 -1.15 -3.87
N ASP A 199 23.05 -1.56 -4.27
CA ASP A 199 23.61 -2.85 -3.89
C ASP A 199 22.69 -4.02 -4.29
N ASN A 200 22.23 -4.81 -3.30
CA ASN A 200 21.27 -5.89 -3.51
C ASN A 200 19.81 -5.42 -3.37
N PHE A 201 19.53 -4.15 -3.15
CA PHE A 201 18.17 -3.68 -2.85
C PHE A 201 17.50 -3.01 -4.04
N VAL A 202 16.20 -3.25 -4.18
CA VAL A 202 15.31 -2.57 -5.12
C VAL A 202 14.35 -1.67 -4.35
N PHE A 203 14.41 -0.39 -4.67
CA PHE A 203 13.49 0.64 -4.21
C PHE A 203 12.51 0.98 -5.32
N VAL A 204 11.26 1.20 -4.97
CA VAL A 204 10.24 1.74 -5.88
C VAL A 204 9.87 3.15 -5.46
N VAL A 205 9.83 4.06 -6.42
CA VAL A 205 9.36 5.44 -6.23
C VAL A 205 7.94 5.55 -6.77
N MET A 206 7.03 6.03 -5.94
CA MET A 206 5.61 6.14 -6.23
C MET A 206 5.11 7.55 -5.87
N PRO A 207 4.10 8.10 -6.56
CA PRO A 207 3.51 9.37 -6.15
C PRO A 207 2.91 9.24 -4.73
N ARG A 208 3.07 10.28 -3.91
CA ARG A 208 2.47 10.32 -2.57
C ARG A 208 0.98 10.63 -2.69
N TRP A 209 0.15 9.75 -2.16
CA TRP A 209 -1.31 9.89 -2.08
C TRP A 209 -1.72 9.40 -0.69
N ASP A 210 -2.65 10.08 0.00
CA ASP A 210 -3.14 9.57 1.28
C ASP A 210 -4.40 8.69 1.11
N CYS A 211 -4.86 8.14 2.24
CA CYS A 211 -5.99 7.23 2.35
C CYS A 211 -7.28 7.85 1.78
N ALA A 212 -7.96 7.09 0.92
CA ALA A 212 -9.22 7.49 0.31
C ALA A 212 -10.41 7.51 1.27
N PHE A 213 -10.26 6.97 2.48
CA PHE A 213 -11.34 6.86 3.46
C PHE A 213 -11.15 7.80 4.66
N ASP A 214 -10.07 8.59 4.68
CA ASP A 214 -9.84 9.59 5.73
C ASP A 214 -10.77 10.81 5.57
N PRO A 215 -10.91 11.42 4.37
CA PRO A 215 -11.83 12.53 4.19
C PRO A 215 -13.29 12.09 4.30
N PRO A 216 -14.16 12.88 4.95
CA PRO A 216 -15.56 12.53 5.13
C PRO A 216 -16.29 12.40 3.79
N PHE A 217 -17.23 11.46 3.73
CA PHE A 217 -18.22 11.40 2.66
C PHE A 217 -19.42 12.28 3.03
N THR A 218 -19.99 12.96 2.04
CA THR A 218 -21.06 13.96 2.21
C THR A 218 -22.36 13.56 1.54
N VAL A 219 -22.30 12.86 0.41
CA VAL A 219 -23.46 12.41 -0.37
C VAL A 219 -23.29 10.98 -0.87
N VAL A 220 -24.41 10.31 -1.17
CA VAL A 220 -24.42 8.92 -1.68
C VAL A 220 -23.58 8.75 -2.94
N SER A 221 -23.59 9.71 -3.86
CA SER A 221 -22.79 9.65 -5.10
C SER A 221 -21.31 9.43 -4.85
N GLU A 222 -20.71 10.07 -3.84
CA GLU A 222 -19.29 9.89 -3.51
C GLU A 222 -18.99 8.45 -3.04
N LEU A 223 -19.91 7.84 -2.29
CA LEU A 223 -19.81 6.44 -1.85
C LEU A 223 -19.94 5.47 -3.03
N MET A 224 -20.83 5.78 -3.97
CA MET A 224 -21.00 4.95 -5.16
C MET A 224 -19.80 5.05 -6.09
N GLU A 225 -19.21 6.22 -6.24
CA GLU A 225 -17.99 6.45 -7.02
C GLU A 225 -16.79 5.71 -6.45
N VAL A 226 -16.54 5.79 -5.14
CA VAL A 226 -15.42 5.08 -4.51
C VAL A 226 -15.62 3.56 -4.58
N THR A 227 -16.87 3.09 -4.41
CA THR A 227 -17.22 1.66 -4.54
C THR A 227 -16.96 1.15 -5.95
N MET A 228 -17.48 1.86 -6.96
CA MET A 228 -17.21 1.52 -8.37
C MET A 228 -15.71 1.49 -8.63
N ALA A 229 -14.98 2.49 -8.15
CA ALA A 229 -13.57 2.63 -8.46
C ALA A 229 -12.73 1.44 -7.98
N TYR A 230 -12.99 0.97 -6.76
CA TYR A 230 -12.29 -0.16 -6.17
C TYR A 230 -12.76 -1.53 -6.68
N LEU A 231 -14.04 -1.69 -7.04
CA LEU A 231 -14.51 -2.90 -7.71
C LEU A 231 -13.90 -3.06 -9.10
N GLU A 232 -13.76 -1.96 -9.85
CA GLU A 232 -13.07 -1.95 -11.14
C GLU A 232 -11.57 -2.26 -10.99
N ALA A 233 -10.90 -1.70 -9.98
CA ALA A 233 -9.50 -2.02 -9.66
C ALA A 233 -9.32 -3.50 -9.33
N LEU A 234 -10.19 -4.04 -8.49
CA LEU A 234 -10.18 -5.44 -8.07
C LEU A 234 -10.40 -6.38 -9.26
N ASN A 235 -11.44 -6.12 -10.06
CA ASN A 235 -11.72 -6.90 -11.27
C ASN A 235 -10.55 -6.85 -12.24
N PHE A 236 -9.95 -5.66 -12.45
CA PHE A 236 -8.77 -5.52 -13.27
C PHE A 236 -7.64 -6.43 -12.81
N LEU A 237 -7.26 -6.41 -11.53
CA LEU A 237 -6.22 -7.29 -10.97
C LEU A 237 -6.51 -8.77 -11.23
N HIS A 238 -7.75 -9.21 -10.98
CA HIS A 238 -8.15 -10.61 -11.18
C HIS A 238 -8.11 -11.03 -12.65
N THR A 239 -8.51 -10.14 -13.58
CA THR A 239 -8.35 -10.40 -15.02
C THR A 239 -6.88 -10.54 -15.43
N LYS A 240 -5.96 -9.91 -14.69
CA LYS A 240 -4.51 -10.05 -14.88
C LYS A 240 -3.89 -11.15 -14.00
N ARG A 241 -4.70 -11.99 -13.34
CA ARG A 241 -4.22 -13.13 -12.54
C ARG A 241 -3.36 -12.69 -11.36
N ILE A 242 -3.72 -11.55 -10.75
CA ILE A 242 -3.08 -11.02 -9.55
C ILE A 242 -4.13 -11.02 -8.44
N ALA A 243 -3.83 -11.69 -7.34
CA ALA A 243 -4.59 -11.57 -6.10
C ALA A 243 -3.85 -10.60 -5.17
N HIS A 244 -4.54 -9.59 -4.64
CA HIS A 244 -3.94 -8.52 -3.85
C HIS A 244 -3.54 -9.00 -2.44
N MET A 245 -4.39 -9.79 -1.80
CA MET A 245 -4.18 -10.47 -0.51
C MET A 245 -4.02 -9.57 0.73
N ASP A 246 -4.23 -8.26 0.60
CA ASP A 246 -4.12 -7.29 1.70
C ASP A 246 -5.01 -6.06 1.45
N ILE A 247 -6.30 -6.30 1.17
CA ILE A 247 -7.25 -5.22 0.88
C ILE A 247 -7.75 -4.62 2.20
N ARG A 248 -7.36 -3.37 2.45
CA ARG A 248 -7.67 -2.59 3.65
C ARG A 248 -7.59 -1.09 3.37
N MET A 249 -8.17 -0.26 4.23
CA MET A 249 -8.31 1.19 3.99
C MET A 249 -6.97 1.89 3.70
N ASN A 250 -5.88 1.48 4.34
CA ASN A 250 -4.56 2.09 4.14
C ASN A 250 -3.90 1.73 2.80
N ASN A 251 -4.45 0.75 2.09
CA ASN A 251 -4.00 0.35 0.75
C ASN A 251 -4.94 0.89 -0.34
N CYS A 252 -5.83 1.81 0.03
CA CYS A 252 -6.83 2.43 -0.82
C CYS A 252 -6.60 3.94 -0.81
N GLY A 253 -6.13 4.52 -1.90
CA GLY A 253 -5.80 5.93 -1.94
C GLY A 253 -6.62 6.78 -2.87
N MET A 254 -6.60 8.07 -2.56
CA MET A 254 -7.21 9.12 -3.35
C MET A 254 -6.12 10.06 -3.83
N ASN A 255 -6.27 10.65 -5.03
CA ASN A 255 -5.27 11.53 -5.66
C ASN A 255 -5.13 12.89 -4.97
N MET A 256 -4.80 12.85 -3.69
CA MET A 256 -4.61 13.99 -2.84
C MET A 256 -3.66 13.68 -1.69
N TYR A 257 -3.12 14.72 -1.06
CA TYR A 257 -2.62 14.68 0.30
C TYR A 257 -2.85 16.04 0.95
N ALA A 258 -3.05 16.02 2.26
CA ALA A 258 -3.41 17.18 3.05
C ALA A 258 -2.70 17.14 4.42
N GLY A 259 -2.63 18.30 5.08
CA GLY A 259 -2.30 18.36 6.50
C GLY A 259 -3.31 17.55 7.31
N THR A 260 -2.89 17.04 8.47
CA THR A 260 -3.69 16.10 9.27
C THR A 260 -5.11 16.60 9.55
N ASP A 261 -5.29 17.85 9.99
CA ASP A 261 -6.62 18.40 10.29
C ASP A 261 -7.50 18.53 9.05
N ALA A 262 -6.97 19.11 7.98
CA ALA A 262 -7.67 19.23 6.71
C ALA A 262 -8.12 17.87 6.17
N ARG A 263 -7.27 16.82 6.29
CA ARG A 263 -7.57 15.46 5.85
C ARG A 263 -8.85 14.90 6.44
N TYR A 264 -9.19 15.23 7.68
CA TYR A 264 -10.38 14.73 8.37
C TYR A 264 -11.55 15.74 8.40
N ALA A 265 -11.30 17.02 8.19
CA ALA A 265 -12.30 18.07 8.29
C ALA A 265 -12.88 18.52 6.93
N THR A 266 -12.10 18.49 5.86
CA THR A 266 -12.53 19.07 4.57
C THR A 266 -13.48 18.14 3.82
N THR A 267 -14.70 18.61 3.61
CA THR A 267 -15.80 17.88 2.95
C THR A 267 -15.81 18.03 1.42
N SER A 268 -15.08 19.01 0.87
CA SER A 268 -15.12 19.37 -0.56
C SER A 268 -14.02 18.70 -1.42
N MET A 269 -13.36 17.65 -0.89
CA MET A 269 -12.23 17.00 -1.55
C MET A 269 -12.61 16.08 -2.73
N ARG A 270 -13.85 15.58 -2.76
CA ARG A 270 -14.34 14.56 -3.71
C ARG A 270 -15.14 15.15 -4.86
N LYS A 271 -14.56 16.10 -5.59
CA LYS A 271 -15.15 16.59 -6.84
C LYS A 271 -15.03 15.50 -7.92
N PRO A 272 -16.13 14.95 -8.47
CA PRO A 272 -16.09 13.75 -9.32
C PRO A 272 -15.15 13.85 -10.54
N LYS A 273 -15.07 15.04 -11.16
CA LYS A 273 -14.22 15.28 -12.33
C LYS A 273 -12.73 15.20 -12.05
N ASP A 274 -12.35 15.40 -10.80
CA ASP A 274 -10.96 15.60 -10.40
C ASP A 274 -10.46 14.49 -9.48
N VAL A 275 -11.35 13.67 -8.91
CA VAL A 275 -11.01 12.62 -7.94
C VAL A 275 -10.67 11.32 -8.65
N GLN A 276 -9.60 10.68 -8.19
CA GLN A 276 -9.19 9.36 -8.66
C GLN A 276 -8.85 8.49 -7.46
N TYR A 277 -9.12 7.20 -7.60
CA TYR A 277 -8.89 6.19 -6.57
C TYR A 277 -7.99 5.09 -7.10
N ILE A 278 -7.08 4.59 -6.27
CA ILE A 278 -6.17 3.51 -6.64
C ILE A 278 -5.87 2.57 -5.48
N LEU A 279 -5.47 1.35 -5.82
CA LEU A 279 -4.93 0.36 -4.88
C LEU A 279 -3.39 0.45 -4.80
N TYR A 280 -2.87 0.34 -3.57
CA TYR A 280 -1.44 0.31 -3.21
C TYR A 280 -1.03 -1.02 -2.63
N ASP A 281 0.29 -1.15 -2.45
CA ASP A 281 0.92 -2.12 -1.55
C ASP A 281 0.68 -3.57 -1.94
N PHE A 282 1.53 -4.06 -2.84
CA PHE A 282 1.47 -5.42 -3.36
C PHE A 282 2.38 -6.39 -2.57
N GLY A 283 2.76 -6.02 -1.33
CA GLY A 283 3.67 -6.80 -0.48
C GLY A 283 3.19 -8.22 -0.16
N TYR A 284 1.86 -8.43 -0.15
CA TYR A 284 1.24 -9.74 0.06
C TYR A 284 0.70 -10.38 -1.22
N SER A 285 0.75 -9.66 -2.34
CA SER A 285 0.09 -10.07 -3.57
C SER A 285 0.74 -11.29 -4.19
N MET A 286 -0.11 -12.09 -4.84
CA MET A 286 0.28 -13.29 -5.55
C MET A 286 0.06 -13.08 -7.04
N MET A 287 1.07 -13.41 -7.85
CA MET A 287 0.97 -13.33 -9.31
C MET A 287 0.97 -14.73 -9.92
N TYR A 288 -0.04 -15.01 -10.75
CA TYR A 288 -0.19 -16.28 -11.44
C TYR A 288 0.04 -16.12 -12.95
N PRO A 289 0.41 -17.22 -13.65
CA PRO A 289 0.42 -17.28 -15.11
C PRO A 289 -0.90 -16.83 -15.73
N THR A 290 -0.86 -16.24 -16.93
CA THR A 290 -2.04 -15.66 -17.60
C THR A 290 -3.13 -16.69 -17.96
N ASP A 291 -2.73 -17.92 -18.19
CA ASP A 291 -3.56 -19.07 -18.53
C ASP A 291 -4.11 -19.83 -17.31
N THR A 292 -3.71 -19.43 -16.09
CA THR A 292 -4.26 -20.00 -14.86
C THR A 292 -5.77 -19.79 -14.78
N ASP A 293 -6.51 -20.88 -14.55
CA ASP A 293 -7.90 -20.83 -14.13
C ASP A 293 -7.97 -20.42 -12.65
N ILE A 294 -8.26 -19.13 -12.42
CA ILE A 294 -8.30 -18.55 -11.07
C ILE A 294 -9.35 -19.20 -10.17
N SER A 295 -10.36 -19.87 -10.72
CA SER A 295 -11.41 -20.53 -9.93
C SER A 295 -10.90 -21.78 -9.20
N THR A 296 -9.80 -22.36 -9.67
CA THR A 296 -9.21 -23.59 -9.14
C THR A 296 -8.04 -23.37 -8.18
N VAL A 297 -7.59 -22.13 -8.05
CA VAL A 297 -6.43 -21.80 -7.21
C VAL A 297 -6.79 -21.97 -5.75
N VAL A 298 -5.95 -22.70 -5.02
CA VAL A 298 -6.06 -22.92 -3.58
C VAL A 298 -4.77 -22.49 -2.91
N LEU A 299 -4.90 -21.71 -1.84
CA LEU A 299 -3.81 -21.25 -1.00
C LEU A 299 -4.03 -21.71 0.44
N ASP A 300 -2.98 -22.27 1.04
CA ASP A 300 -2.94 -22.65 2.45
C ASP A 300 -1.92 -21.77 3.19
N ARG A 301 -2.34 -20.54 3.49
CA ARG A 301 -1.51 -19.54 4.16
C ARG A 301 -2.37 -18.79 5.19
N PRO A 302 -1.88 -18.54 6.41
CA PRO A 302 -2.59 -17.73 7.39
C PRO A 302 -3.01 -16.38 6.81
N LEU A 303 -4.29 -16.06 6.95
CA LEU A 303 -4.89 -14.82 6.48
C LEU A 303 -5.82 -14.26 7.56
N CYS A 304 -5.67 -12.98 7.84
CA CYS A 304 -6.49 -12.28 8.82
C CYS A 304 -7.24 -11.15 8.11
N TYR A 305 -8.54 -11.33 7.91
CA TYR A 305 -9.38 -10.27 7.39
C TYR A 305 -9.64 -9.22 8.48
N THR A 306 -9.50 -7.94 8.13
CA THR A 306 -9.77 -6.84 9.07
C THR A 306 -11.28 -6.60 9.26
N HIS A 307 -12.10 -6.91 8.25
CA HIS A 307 -13.54 -6.55 8.21
C HIS A 307 -14.44 -7.66 7.66
N ALA A 308 -13.96 -8.90 7.64
CA ALA A 308 -14.68 -10.07 7.16
C ALA A 308 -14.27 -11.31 7.97
N PRO A 309 -15.04 -12.40 7.95
CA PRO A 309 -14.64 -13.65 8.61
C PRO A 309 -13.51 -14.35 7.83
N SER A 310 -12.36 -14.56 8.48
CA SER A 310 -11.23 -15.29 7.89
C SER A 310 -11.60 -16.73 7.53
N PRO A 311 -10.98 -17.31 6.47
CA PRO A 311 -11.20 -18.71 6.13
C PRO A 311 -10.61 -19.63 7.20
N ALA A 312 -11.31 -20.73 7.50
CA ALA A 312 -10.89 -21.71 8.51
C ALA A 312 -9.86 -22.74 7.99
N GLY A 313 -9.60 -22.77 6.68
CA GLY A 313 -8.69 -23.69 6.03
C GLY A 313 -8.21 -23.13 4.69
N PRO A 314 -7.72 -23.97 3.77
CA PRO A 314 -7.31 -23.54 2.44
C PRO A 314 -8.43 -22.81 1.71
N TYR A 315 -8.09 -21.77 0.96
CA TYR A 315 -9.04 -20.87 0.33
C TYR A 315 -8.56 -20.43 -1.05
N ASN A 316 -9.48 -19.92 -1.87
CA ASN A 316 -9.15 -19.26 -3.11
C ASN A 316 -8.74 -17.80 -2.86
N PRO A 317 -7.52 -17.38 -3.25
CA PRO A 317 -7.01 -16.04 -2.96
C PRO A 317 -7.78 -14.92 -3.68
N PHE A 318 -8.37 -15.21 -4.84
CA PHE A 318 -9.20 -14.25 -5.56
C PHE A 318 -10.54 -14.06 -4.85
N LYS A 319 -11.13 -15.13 -4.33
CA LYS A 319 -12.35 -15.04 -3.51
C LYS A 319 -12.09 -14.38 -2.16
N ALA A 320 -10.89 -14.55 -1.61
CA ALA A 320 -10.46 -13.85 -0.41
C ALA A 320 -10.42 -12.33 -0.62
N ASP A 321 -9.86 -11.87 -1.74
CA ASP A 321 -9.87 -10.45 -2.09
C ASP A 321 -11.29 -9.87 -2.19
N VAL A 322 -12.23 -10.61 -2.79
CA VAL A 322 -13.63 -10.15 -2.89
C VAL A 322 -14.25 -9.98 -1.50
N SER A 323 -13.99 -10.92 -0.58
CA SER A 323 -14.48 -10.82 0.80
C SER A 323 -13.86 -9.63 1.54
N MET A 324 -12.55 -9.41 1.42
CA MET A 324 -11.87 -8.27 2.04
C MET A 324 -12.37 -6.93 1.48
N MET A 325 -12.55 -6.82 0.17
CA MET A 325 -13.11 -5.64 -0.47
C MET A 325 -14.56 -5.40 -0.03
N GLY A 326 -15.37 -6.47 0.04
CA GLY A 326 -16.74 -6.43 0.53
C GLY A 326 -16.81 -5.92 1.95
N GLY A 327 -16.00 -6.46 2.86
CA GLY A 327 -15.94 -6.05 4.26
C GLY A 327 -15.45 -4.62 4.45
N LEU A 328 -14.42 -4.23 3.70
CA LEU A 328 -13.92 -2.85 3.69
C LEU A 328 -15.04 -1.88 3.28
N LEU A 329 -15.63 -2.09 2.10
CA LEU A 329 -16.68 -1.20 1.59
C LEU A 329 -17.94 -1.23 2.44
N PHE A 330 -18.34 -2.40 2.96
CA PHE A 330 -19.46 -2.50 3.90
C PHE A 330 -19.26 -1.59 5.11
N GLY A 331 -18.06 -1.58 5.70
CA GLY A 331 -17.72 -0.73 6.84
C GLY A 331 -17.80 0.78 6.58
N PHE A 332 -17.72 1.20 5.31
CA PHE A 332 -17.75 2.62 4.92
C PHE A 332 -19.01 3.03 4.16
N VAL A 333 -19.74 2.14 3.50
CA VAL A 333 -20.80 2.48 2.53
C VAL A 333 -22.20 2.16 3.04
N MET A 334 -22.33 1.28 4.03
CA MET A 334 -23.63 0.78 4.50
C MET A 334 -24.60 1.82 5.07
N HIS A 335 -24.12 3.00 5.44
CA HIS A 335 -25.02 4.10 5.80
C HIS A 335 -25.82 4.65 4.62
N ALA A 336 -25.41 4.36 3.38
CA ALA A 336 -26.20 4.61 2.18
C ALA A 336 -27.41 3.67 2.06
N ALA A 337 -27.50 2.58 2.83
CA ALA A 337 -28.58 1.59 2.71
C ALA A 337 -29.98 2.18 2.93
N LYS A 338 -30.10 3.30 3.66
CA LYS A 338 -31.37 4.02 3.79
C LYS A 338 -31.87 4.61 2.47
N ALA A 339 -30.94 5.06 1.62
CA ALA A 339 -31.25 5.65 0.32
C ALA A 339 -31.15 4.62 -0.82
N VAL A 340 -30.32 3.60 -0.64
CA VAL A 340 -30.03 2.53 -1.60
C VAL A 340 -30.07 1.17 -0.89
N PRO A 341 -31.27 0.62 -0.59
CA PRO A 341 -31.40 -0.63 0.16
C PRO A 341 -30.65 -1.81 -0.45
N GLU A 342 -30.41 -1.79 -1.76
CA GLU A 342 -29.74 -2.84 -2.52
C GLU A 342 -28.25 -3.04 -2.16
N VAL A 343 -27.60 -2.04 -1.56
CA VAL A 343 -26.16 -2.15 -1.19
C VAL A 343 -25.93 -3.17 -0.08
N GLU A 344 -26.90 -3.34 0.82
CA GLU A 344 -26.79 -4.28 1.93
C GLU A 344 -26.70 -5.74 1.47
N PRO A 345 -27.70 -6.29 0.74
CA PRO A 345 -27.62 -7.66 0.24
C PRO A 345 -26.44 -7.86 -0.71
N PHE A 346 -26.04 -6.84 -1.48
CA PHE A 346 -24.86 -6.89 -2.34
C PHE A 346 -23.57 -7.22 -1.57
N PHE A 347 -23.29 -6.46 -0.50
CA PHE A 347 -22.08 -6.69 0.28
C PHE A 347 -22.10 -8.04 1.01
N TYR A 348 -23.26 -8.53 1.46
CA TYR A 348 -23.36 -9.88 2.01
C TYR A 348 -22.96 -10.96 1.00
N ARG A 349 -23.28 -10.81 -0.28
CA ARG A 349 -22.85 -11.75 -1.33
C ARG A 349 -21.35 -11.68 -1.63
N MET A 350 -20.73 -10.51 -1.47
CA MET A 350 -19.27 -10.39 -1.56
C MET A 350 -18.56 -11.07 -0.38
N MET A 351 -19.19 -11.09 0.79
CA MET A 351 -18.64 -11.64 2.03
C MET A 351 -19.21 -13.03 2.39
N ASP A 352 -19.80 -13.74 1.44
CA ASP A 352 -20.39 -15.06 1.71
C ASP A 352 -19.33 -16.01 2.27
N LEU A 353 -19.68 -16.75 3.34
CA LEU A 353 -18.78 -17.72 3.97
C LEU A 353 -18.51 -18.89 3.03
N ASP A 354 -19.53 -19.28 2.27
CA ASP A 354 -19.39 -20.27 1.21
C ASP A 354 -18.69 -19.61 0.01
N GLU A 355 -17.43 -19.99 -0.18
CA GLU A 355 -16.59 -19.48 -1.27
C GLU A 355 -17.19 -19.72 -2.67
N HIS A 356 -17.94 -20.80 -2.84
CA HIS A 356 -18.59 -21.13 -4.11
C HIS A 356 -19.76 -20.20 -4.40
N LYS A 357 -20.50 -19.77 -3.37
CA LYS A 357 -21.60 -18.79 -3.48
C LYS A 357 -21.10 -17.35 -3.53
N ARG A 358 -19.94 -17.07 -2.95
CA ARG A 358 -19.32 -15.74 -2.95
C ARG A 358 -19.15 -15.21 -4.37
N LEU A 359 -19.41 -13.93 -4.59
CA LEU A 359 -19.20 -13.31 -5.90
C LEU A 359 -17.72 -13.41 -6.34
N THR A 360 -17.50 -13.49 -7.65
CA THR A 360 -16.21 -13.13 -8.26
C THR A 360 -16.09 -11.61 -8.39
N ALA A 361 -14.89 -11.06 -8.60
CA ALA A 361 -14.73 -9.63 -8.81
C ALA A 361 -15.50 -9.10 -10.03
N SER A 362 -15.59 -9.88 -11.12
CA SER A 362 -16.39 -9.52 -12.29
C SER A 362 -17.87 -9.48 -11.95
N GLN A 363 -18.40 -10.51 -11.28
CA GLN A 363 -19.81 -10.53 -10.87
C GLN A 363 -20.14 -9.40 -9.90
N ALA A 364 -19.25 -9.09 -8.95
CA ALA A 364 -19.43 -7.98 -8.02
C ALA A 364 -19.47 -6.64 -8.76
N LEU A 365 -18.60 -6.43 -9.73
CA LEU A 365 -18.60 -5.22 -10.55
C LEU A 365 -19.88 -5.10 -11.40
N ASP A 366 -20.30 -6.17 -12.07
CA ASP A 366 -21.49 -6.16 -12.93
C ASP A 366 -22.77 -5.96 -12.11
N GLU A 367 -22.85 -6.58 -10.95
CA GLU A 367 -23.95 -6.36 -10.01
C GLU A 367 -23.99 -4.93 -9.50
N PHE A 368 -22.86 -4.37 -9.09
CA PHE A 368 -22.80 -2.99 -8.63
C PHE A 368 -23.18 -1.99 -9.73
N LYS A 369 -22.77 -2.24 -10.98
CA LYS A 369 -23.20 -1.45 -12.15
C LYS A 369 -24.72 -1.47 -12.32
N ARG A 370 -25.38 -2.62 -12.12
CA ARG A 370 -26.84 -2.71 -12.15
C ARG A 370 -27.49 -1.89 -11.04
N ILE A 371 -26.99 -1.98 -9.81
CA ILE A 371 -27.47 -1.15 -8.68
C ILE A 371 -27.36 0.32 -9.03
N LEU A 372 -26.17 0.77 -9.47
CA LEU A 372 -25.91 2.17 -9.82
C LEU A 372 -26.83 2.68 -10.94
N SER A 373 -27.09 1.84 -11.96
CA SER A 373 -27.97 2.21 -13.09
C SER A 373 -29.43 2.43 -12.69
N GLY A 374 -29.87 1.85 -11.57
CA GLY A 374 -31.22 2.02 -11.03
C GLY A 374 -31.40 3.26 -10.15
N LEU A 375 -30.32 3.98 -9.82
CA LEU A 375 -30.40 5.09 -8.86
C LEU A 375 -30.88 6.38 -9.52
N SER A 376 -31.85 7.02 -8.87
CA SER A 376 -32.27 8.37 -9.23
C SER A 376 -31.25 9.42 -8.80
N SER A 377 -31.27 10.59 -9.45
CA SER A 377 -30.46 11.74 -9.03
C SER A 377 -30.75 12.16 -7.58
N ALA A 378 -31.99 12.01 -7.11
CA ALA A 378 -32.36 12.32 -5.73
C ALA A 378 -31.67 11.37 -4.72
N GLN A 379 -31.63 10.07 -5.02
CA GLN A 379 -30.88 9.11 -4.18
C GLN A 379 -29.39 9.44 -4.16
N LEU A 380 -28.79 9.74 -5.32
CA LEU A 380 -27.37 10.08 -5.43
C LEU A 380 -26.97 11.37 -4.69
N GLN A 381 -27.91 12.31 -4.55
CA GLN A 381 -27.72 13.57 -3.81
C GLN A 381 -28.16 13.48 -2.34
N THR A 382 -28.58 12.30 -1.87
CA THR A 382 -28.98 12.13 -0.48
C THR A 382 -27.76 12.35 0.44
N PRO A 383 -27.85 13.23 1.45
CA PRO A 383 -26.77 13.46 2.38
C PRO A 383 -26.44 12.21 3.20
N VAL A 384 -25.15 12.03 3.50
CA VAL A 384 -24.68 10.93 4.35
C VAL A 384 -23.89 11.45 5.56
N ASN A 385 -23.88 10.66 6.64
CA ASN A 385 -23.20 11.02 7.88
C ASN A 385 -21.85 10.32 7.98
N SER A 386 -20.77 11.10 8.00
CA SER A 386 -19.38 10.64 8.09
C SER A 386 -19.02 9.94 9.41
N LEU A 387 -19.80 10.12 10.48
CA LEU A 387 -19.56 9.51 11.81
C LEU A 387 -19.92 8.01 11.89
N TRP A 388 -20.42 7.43 10.81
CA TRP A 388 -20.92 6.04 10.81
C TRP A 388 -19.81 5.00 11.04
N THR A 389 -18.57 5.30 10.61
CA THR A 389 -17.43 4.38 10.58
C THR A 389 -16.97 3.91 11.98
N ASN A 390 -17.11 4.74 13.01
CA ASN A 390 -16.63 4.40 14.37
C ASN A 390 -17.64 3.58 15.20
N ARG A 391 -18.95 3.70 14.94
CA ARG A 391 -19.99 3.01 15.74
C ARG A 391 -20.32 1.59 15.27
N PHE A 392 -20.11 1.27 14.00
CA PHE A 392 -20.51 -0.04 13.44
C PHE A 392 -19.40 -1.10 13.44
N ARG A 393 -18.13 -0.69 13.51
CA ARG A 393 -16.98 -1.63 13.54
C ARG A 393 -17.06 -2.67 14.67
N SER A 394 -17.62 -2.32 15.83
CA SER A 394 -17.76 -3.24 16.97
C SER A 394 -18.97 -4.19 16.87
N LYS A 395 -19.94 -3.92 15.99
CA LYS A 395 -21.15 -4.74 15.82
C LYS A 395 -21.12 -5.65 14.58
N LEU A 396 -20.20 -5.39 13.65
CA LEU A 396 -20.12 -6.02 12.33
C LEU A 396 -19.98 -7.55 12.38
N LEU A 397 -18.96 -8.05 13.09
CA LEU A 397 -18.61 -9.47 13.08
C LEU A 397 -19.71 -10.36 13.70
N PRO A 398 -20.25 -10.01 14.89
CA PRO A 398 -21.38 -10.75 15.45
C PRO A 398 -22.63 -10.69 14.57
N SER A 399 -22.90 -9.53 13.96
CA SER A 399 -24.08 -9.37 13.11
C SER A 399 -24.01 -10.21 11.82
N LEU A 400 -22.83 -10.31 11.17
CA LEU A 400 -22.66 -11.15 9.97
C LEU A 400 -22.89 -12.63 10.29
N GLN A 401 -22.34 -13.11 11.41
CA GLN A 401 -22.53 -14.48 11.88
C GLN A 401 -23.99 -14.75 12.25
N GLU A 402 -24.64 -13.84 12.97
CA GLU A 402 -26.05 -13.98 13.38
C GLU A 402 -27.02 -13.91 12.19
N MET A 403 -26.78 -13.00 11.24
CA MET A 403 -27.61 -12.84 10.04
C MET A 403 -27.48 -14.02 9.09
N GLN A 404 -26.28 -14.59 8.93
CA GLN A 404 -26.11 -15.81 8.13
C GLN A 404 -26.75 -17.02 8.80
N SER A 405 -26.67 -17.16 10.14
CA SER A 405 -27.40 -18.20 10.86
C SER A 405 -28.92 -18.09 10.68
N ARG A 406 -29.47 -16.87 10.69
CA ARG A 406 -30.91 -16.63 10.40
C ARG A 406 -31.28 -16.93 8.94
N ARG A 407 -30.35 -16.72 8.00
CA ARG A 407 -30.56 -16.99 6.57
C ARG A 407 -30.49 -18.48 6.23
N VAL A 408 -29.63 -19.23 6.93
CA VAL A 408 -29.57 -20.70 6.85
C VAL A 408 -30.86 -21.29 7.43
N ALA A 409 -31.32 -20.81 8.59
CA ALA A 409 -32.56 -21.27 9.20
C ALA A 409 -33.81 -21.02 8.31
N THR A 410 -33.85 -19.89 7.60
CA THR A 410 -34.96 -19.59 6.68
C THR A 410 -34.88 -20.36 5.35
N GLN A 411 -33.70 -20.77 4.90
CA GLN A 411 -33.56 -21.65 3.73
C GLN A 411 -33.89 -23.12 4.05
N GLU A 412 -33.72 -23.56 5.30
CA GLU A 412 -34.16 -24.88 5.75
C GLU A 412 -35.69 -24.95 5.86
N ASP A 413 -36.34 -23.92 6.42
CA ASP A 413 -37.82 -23.84 6.49
C ASP A 413 -38.49 -23.79 5.09
N ASP A 414 -37.94 -23.05 4.13
CA ASP A 414 -38.50 -22.98 2.76
C ASP A 414 -38.28 -24.29 1.96
N SER A 415 -37.35 -25.16 2.40
CA SER A 415 -37.06 -26.44 1.73
C SER A 415 -37.92 -27.62 2.22
N ASP A 416 -38.51 -27.48 3.41
CA ASP A 416 -39.43 -28.46 3.98
C ASP A 416 -40.88 -28.28 3.48
N ASP A 417 -41.27 -27.08 3.03
CA ASP A 417 -42.60 -26.82 2.47
C ASP A 417 -42.76 -27.26 1.00
N ASP A 418 -41.65 -27.51 0.27
CA ASP A 418 -41.67 -28.05 -1.11
C ASP A 418 -41.62 -29.60 -1.15
N GLN A 419 -41.65 -30.28 0.00
CA GLN A 419 -41.74 -31.74 0.12
C GLN A 419 -43.04 -32.26 0.77
N ALA A 420 -44.06 -31.42 0.95
CA ALA A 420 -45.36 -31.81 1.53
C ALA A 420 -46.49 -32.00 0.49
#